data_AF-N2ACI0-F1
#
_entry.id   AF-N2ACI0-F1
#
_cell.length_a   1.000
_cell.length_b   1.000
_cell.length_c   1.000
_cell.angle_alpha   90.00
_cell.angle_beta   90.00
_cell.angle_gamma   90.00
#
_symmetry.space_group_name_H-M   'P 1'
#
loop_
_entity.id
_entity.type
_entity.pdbx_description
1 polymer ?
#
loop_
_entity_poly.entity_id
_entity_poly.type
_entity_poly.pdbx_seq_one_letter_code
_entity_poly.pdbx_strand_id
1 'polypeptide(L)'
;MDLSETNQTAYRHPWELSRMEILLKELEKLNIRGEVLDIGCGDGYFDKEIIKKFPLITNIWGVDIHAERCVHQGKEHYVNSYNELQKDKKSLILF
;
A
#
# COMPACT_ATOMS: atom_id res chain seq x y z
N MET A 1 6.49 6.80 3.14
CA MET A 1 7.83 7.39 3.09
C MET A 1 8.19 7.42 1.63
N ASP A 2 8.66 8.54 1.10
CA ASP A 2 9.21 8.50 -0.26
C ASP A 2 10.36 7.47 -0.23
N LEU A 3 10.44 6.60 -1.23
CA LEU A 3 11.49 5.58 -1.27
C LEU A 3 12.89 6.22 -1.21
N SER A 4 13.02 7.47 -1.69
CA SER A 4 14.23 8.29 -1.56
C SER A 4 14.64 8.61 -0.10
N GLU A 5 13.72 8.50 0.87
CA GLU A 5 13.96 8.82 2.28
C GLU A 5 14.30 7.58 3.13
N THR A 6 14.22 6.37 2.56
CA THR A 6 14.37 5.09 3.29
C THR A 6 15.72 4.89 3.97
N ASN A 7 16.76 5.63 3.57
CA ASN A 7 18.12 5.50 4.11
C ASN A 7 18.44 6.42 5.31
N GLN A 8 17.54 7.31 5.75
CA GLN A 8 17.90 8.34 6.75
C GLN A 8 17.19 8.26 8.11
N THR A 9 16.10 7.50 8.26
CA THR A 9 15.41 7.43 9.56
C THR A 9 14.86 6.05 9.86
N ALA A 10 15.41 5.40 10.90
CA ALA A 10 14.82 4.21 11.53
C ALA A 10 13.41 4.48 12.12
N TYR A 11 12.99 5.75 12.18
CA TYR A 11 11.72 6.21 12.70
C TYR A 11 10.85 6.76 11.57
N ARG A 12 9.59 6.32 11.52
CA ARG A 12 8.56 6.89 10.65
C ARG A 12 8.29 8.33 11.04
N HIS A 13 8.01 9.17 10.06
CA HIS A 13 7.60 10.52 10.37
C HIS A 13 6.23 10.53 11.05
N PRO A 14 6.01 11.37 12.08
CA PRO A 14 4.75 11.37 12.82
C PRO A 14 3.51 11.60 11.95
N TRP A 15 3.61 12.41 10.89
CA TRP A 15 2.49 12.65 9.98
C TRP A 15 2.10 11.41 9.18
N GLU A 16 3.04 10.50 8.89
CA GLU A 16 2.73 9.25 8.21
C GLU A 16 1.89 8.35 9.11
N LEU A 17 2.26 8.26 10.39
CA LEU A 17 1.53 7.50 11.39
C LEU A 17 0.14 8.07 11.61
N SER A 18 0.02 9.39 11.81
CA SER A 18 -1.28 10.04 11.96
C SER A 18 -2.17 9.86 10.72
N ARG A 19 -1.61 10.01 9.51
CA ARG A 19 -2.37 9.80 8.26
C ARG A 19 -2.87 8.36 8.17
N MET A 20 -1.99 7.39 8.42
CA MET A 20 -2.35 5.97 8.43
C MET A 20 -3.49 5.71 9.42
N GLU A 21 -3.39 6.18 10.66
CA GLU A 21 -4.41 5.94 11.69
C GLU A 21 -5.79 6.45 11.28
N ILE A 22 -5.86 7.68 10.74
CA ILE A 22 -7.13 8.26 10.28
C ILE A 22 -7.67 7.47 9.09
N LEU A 23 -6.82 7.13 8.10
CA LEU A 23 -7.26 6.37 6.94
C LEU A 23 -7.78 4.98 7.35
N LEU A 24 -7.06 4.25 8.20
CA LEU A 24 -7.51 2.94 8.68
C LEU A 24 -8.88 3.03 9.39
N LYS A 25 -9.13 4.10 10.15
CA LYS A 25 -10.42 4.33 10.81
C LYS A 25 -11.56 4.63 9.82
N GLU A 26 -11.29 5.36 8.74
CA GLU A 26 -12.28 5.58 7.69
C GLU A 26 -12.54 4.31 6.88
N LEU A 27 -11.48 3.55 6.59
CA LEU A 27 -11.56 2.27 5.90
C LEU A 27 -12.34 1.22 6.70
N GLU A 28 -12.32 1.24 8.05
CA GLU A 28 -13.16 0.38 8.90
C GLU A 28 -14.66 0.56 8.66
N LYS A 29 -15.08 1.75 8.22
CA LYS A 29 -16.49 2.03 7.90
C LYS A 29 -16.89 1.43 6.55
N LEU A 30 -15.91 1.01 5.75
CA LEU A 30 -16.09 0.40 4.46
C LEU A 30 -15.92 -1.12 4.61
N ASN A 31 -16.80 -1.91 3.99
CA ASN A 31 -16.67 -3.37 3.96
C ASN A 31 -15.67 -3.80 2.87
N ILE A 32 -14.41 -3.41 3.05
CA ILE A 32 -13.33 -3.60 2.09
C ILE A 32 -12.96 -5.08 1.99
N ARG A 33 -12.85 -5.57 0.77
CA ARG A 33 -12.55 -6.97 0.44
C ARG A 33 -12.04 -7.06 -1.00
N GLY A 34 -11.36 -8.16 -1.30
CA GLY A 34 -10.83 -8.42 -2.65
C GLY A 34 -9.52 -7.67 -2.91
N GLU A 35 -9.36 -7.13 -4.11
CA GLU A 35 -8.11 -6.53 -4.56
C GLU A 35 -8.05 -5.02 -4.35
N VAL A 36 -6.97 -4.55 -3.70
CA VAL A 36 -6.69 -3.12 -3.51
C VAL A 36 -5.56 -2.68 -4.44
N LEU A 37 -5.64 -1.46 -4.95
CA LEU A 37 -4.56 -0.76 -5.62
C LEU A 37 -4.14 0.45 -4.79
N ASP A 38 -2.88 0.56 -4.42
CA ASP A 38 -2.28 1.73 -3.76
C ASP A 38 -1.34 2.45 -4.74
N ILE A 39 -1.57 3.74 -4.97
CA ILE A 39 -0.79 4.55 -5.92
C ILE A 39 0.09 5.50 -5.12
N GLY A 40 1.40 5.45 -5.36
CA GLY A 40 2.37 6.12 -4.48
C GLY A 40 2.60 5.33 -3.19
N CYS A 41 2.67 4.00 -3.29
CA CYS A 41 2.74 3.11 -2.12
C CYS A 41 4.03 3.26 -1.31
N GLY A 42 5.03 3.97 -1.84
CA GLY A 42 6.35 4.11 -1.23
C GLY A 42 6.95 2.74 -0.91
N ASP A 43 7.24 2.51 0.37
CA ASP A 43 7.81 1.25 0.85
C ASP A 43 6.78 0.20 1.31
N GLY A 44 5.50 0.42 1.02
CA GLY A 44 4.40 -0.51 1.31
C GLY A 44 4.08 -0.65 2.80
N TYR A 45 4.54 0.28 3.65
CA TYR A 45 4.25 0.22 5.09
C TYR A 45 2.74 0.27 5.37
N PHE A 46 2.03 1.19 4.70
CA PHE A 46 0.59 1.33 4.85
C PHE A 46 -0.17 0.06 4.42
N ASP A 47 0.23 -0.51 3.29
CA ASP A 47 -0.36 -1.74 2.74
C ASP A 47 -0.24 -2.92 3.70
N LYS A 48 0.92 -3.06 4.36
CA LYS A 48 1.13 -4.09 5.38
C LYS A 48 0.17 -3.94 6.56
N GLU A 49 -0.09 -2.71 6.99
CA GLU A 49 -1.06 -2.45 8.07
C GLU A 49 -2.51 -2.69 7.61
N ILE A 50 -2.84 -2.37 6.36
CA ILE A 50 -4.14 -2.71 5.76
C ILE A 50 -4.34 -4.23 5.74
N ILE A 51 -3.37 -5.01 5.26
CA ILE A 51 -3.49 -6.48 5.16
C ILE A 51 -3.70 -7.11 6.54
N LYS A 52 -2.99 -6.63 7.56
CA LYS A 52 -3.15 -7.10 8.94
C LYS A 52 -4.55 -6.80 9.48
N LYS A 53 -5.08 -5.61 9.18
CA LYS A 53 -6.35 -5.13 9.74
C LYS A 53 -7.58 -5.65 9.00
N PHE A 54 -7.48 -5.88 7.68
CA PHE A 54 -8.60 -6.26 6.82
C PHE A 54 -8.37 -7.62 6.14
N PRO A 55 -8.67 -8.75 6.83
CA PRO A 55 -8.30 -10.09 6.36
C PRO A 55 -9.01 -10.55 5.07
N LEU A 56 -10.14 -9.91 4.73
CA LEU A 56 -10.93 -10.19 3.52
C LEU A 56 -10.30 -9.59 2.24
N ILE A 57 -9.24 -8.79 2.36
CA ILE A 57 -8.40 -8.40 1.24
C ILE A 57 -7.63 -9.63 0.75
N THR A 58 -7.75 -9.91 -0.53
CA THR A 58 -7.07 -11.03 -1.19
C THR A 58 -5.66 -10.62 -1.59
N ASN A 59 -5.50 -9.46 -2.22
CA ASN A 59 -4.22 -8.92 -2.67
C ASN A 59 -4.21 -7.39 -2.55
N ILE A 60 -3.03 -6.82 -2.31
CA ILE A 60 -2.74 -5.40 -2.50
C ILE A 60 -1.68 -5.26 -3.58
N TRP A 61 -1.97 -4.39 -4.54
CA TRP A 61 -1.06 -3.97 -5.58
C TRP A 61 -0.62 -2.54 -5.29
N GLY A 62 0.66 -2.32 -5.01
CA GLY A 62 1.23 -0.98 -4.87
C GLY A 62 2.00 -0.59 -6.13
N VAL A 63 1.83 0.65 -6.58
CA VAL A 63 2.65 1.23 -7.65
C VAL A 63 3.36 2.45 -7.13
N ASP A 64 4.68 2.49 -7.29
CA ASP A 64 5.47 3.68 -7.00
C ASP A 64 6.56 3.85 -8.06
N ILE A 65 6.63 5.01 -8.70
CA ILE A 65 7.61 5.28 -9.76
C ILE A 65 9.06 5.25 -9.25
N HIS A 66 9.25 5.36 -7.93
CA HIS A 66 10.56 5.29 -7.28
C HIS A 66 10.87 3.88 -6.73
N ALA A 67 9.99 2.88 -6.95
CA ALA A 67 10.24 1.50 -6.56
C ALA A 67 11.49 0.95 -7.26
N GLU A 68 12.56 0.76 -6.49
CA GLU A 68 13.82 0.19 -7.00
C GLU A 68 13.69 -1.29 -7.39
N ARG A 69 12.76 -2.01 -6.76
CA ARG A 69 12.56 -3.44 -6.95
C ARG A 69 11.09 -3.79 -6.94
N CYS A 70 10.68 -4.66 -7.86
CA CYS A 70 9.38 -5.29 -7.80
C CYS A 70 9.38 -6.38 -6.73
N VAL A 71 8.31 -6.44 -5.94
CA VAL A 71 8.17 -7.38 -4.83
C VAL A 71 6.84 -8.11 -4.99
N HIS A 72 6.89 -9.43 -4.88
CA HIS A 72 5.69 -10.27 -4.86
C HIS A 72 5.83 -11.25 -3.70
N GLN A 73 5.13 -11.00 -2.60
CA GLN A 73 5.23 -11.83 -1.40
C GLN A 73 3.87 -11.95 -0.71
N GLY A 74 3.35 -13.17 -0.62
CA GLY A 74 2.05 -13.42 0.00
C GLY A 74 0.94 -12.67 -0.74
N LYS A 75 0.33 -11.69 -0.06
CA LYS A 75 -0.74 -10.83 -0.60
C LYS A 75 -0.23 -9.50 -1.17
N GLU A 76 1.07 -9.23 -1.07
CA GLU A 76 1.68 -7.94 -1.40
C GLU A 76 2.35 -8.00 -2.77
N HIS A 77 2.02 -7.05 -3.63
CA HIS A 77 2.58 -6.91 -4.98
C HIS A 77 2.98 -5.45 -5.23
N TYR A 78 4.28 -5.13 -5.17
CA TYR A 78 4.79 -3.79 -5.45
C TYR A 78 5.49 -3.77 -6.79
N VAL A 79 5.14 -2.82 -7.66
CA VAL A 79 5.73 -2.66 -8.99
C VAL A 79 6.09 -1.19 -9.24
N ASN A 80 7.01 -0.95 -10.17
CA ASN A 80 7.48 0.42 -10.44
C ASN A 80 6.71 1.14 -11.56
N SER A 81 5.79 0.43 -12.24
CA SER A 81 5.05 0.98 -13.36
C SER A 81 3.63 0.43 -13.42
N TYR A 82 2.70 1.26 -13.88
CA TYR A 82 1.30 0.85 -14.10
C TYR A 82 1.18 -0.29 -15.11
N ASN A 83 2.12 -0.40 -16.06
CA ASN A 83 2.12 -1.45 -17.07
C ASN A 83 2.37 -2.86 -16.50
N GLU A 84 2.98 -2.94 -15.33
CA GLU A 84 3.28 -4.19 -14.62
C GLU A 84 2.16 -4.65 -13.70
N LEU A 85 1.12 -3.82 -13.52
CA LEU A 85 -0.07 -4.24 -12.80
C LEU A 85 -0.82 -5.35 -13.58
N GLN A 86 -1.27 -6.36 -12.85
CA GLN A 86 -2.33 -7.23 -13.38
C GLN A 86 -3.59 -6.39 -13.63
N LYS A 87 -4.09 -6.45 -14.86
CA LYS A 87 -5.23 -5.65 -15.37
C LYS A 87 -6.59 -6.08 -14.81
N ASP A 88 -6.61 -6.84 -13.73
CA ASP A 88 -7.84 -7.27 -13.07
C ASP A 88 -8.53 -6.10 -12.38
N LYS A 89 -9.86 -6.16 -12.28
CA LYS A 89 -10.66 -5.13 -11.62
C LYS A 89 -10.28 -5.03 -10.14
N LYS A 90 -9.77 -3.87 -9.74
CA LYS A 90 -9.49 -3.51 -8.35
C LYS A 90 -10.78 -3.02 -7.69
N SER A 91 -11.10 -3.53 -6.51
CA SER A 91 -12.32 -3.19 -5.77
C SER A 91 -12.19 -1.88 -4.99
N LEU A 92 -10.95 -1.45 -4.72
CA LEU A 92 -10.62 -0.20 -4.05
C LEU A 92 -9.31 0.38 -4.60
N ILE A 93 -9.26 1.71 -4.74
CA ILE A 93 -8.06 2.46 -5.12
C ILE A 93 -7.73 3.45 -4.00
N LEU A 94 -6.47 3.46 -3.56
CA LEU A 94 -5.90 4.34 -2.55
C LEU A 94 -4.87 5.29 -3.19
N PHE A 95 -4.71 6.47 -2.61
CA PHE A 95 -3.82 7.56 -3.03
C PHE A 95 -3.12 8.16 -1.81
#